data_AF-A0A6J6FA52-F1
#
_entry.id   AF-A0A6J6FA52-F1
#
_cell.length_a   1.000
_cell.length_b   1.000
_cell.length_c   1.000
_cell.angle_alpha   90.00
_cell.angle_beta   90.00
_cell.angle_gamma   90.00
#
_symmetry.space_group_name_H-M   'P 1'
#
loop_
_entity.id
_entity.type
_entity.pdbx_description
1 polymer ?
#
loop_
_entity_poly.entity_id
_entity_poly.type
_entity_poly.pdbx_seq_one_letter_code
_entity_poly.pdbx_strand_id
1 'polypeptide(L)' 'MQWGDALNGNFVADVQGSFKTETYAVYCRSGNRSGTATQIMTEAGLSKLYNMNGGTIDWTNSGLPLATN' A
#
# COMPACT_ATOMS: atom_id res chain seq x y z
N MET A 1 -13.70 -6.62 7.60
CA MET A 1 -12.41 -5.93 7.56
C MET A 1 -12.28 -5.12 8.84
N GLN A 2 -11.65 -5.69 9.88
CA GLN A 2 -11.22 -4.94 11.06
C GLN A 2 -9.84 -4.38 10.75
N TRP A 3 -9.64 -3.10 11.02
CA TRP A 3 -8.47 -2.32 10.59
C TRP A 3 -7.19 -2.59 11.42
N GLY A 4 -7.19 -3.64 12.27
CA GLY A 4 -6.18 -3.85 13.30
C GLY A 4 -5.01 -4.76 12.93
N ASP A 5 -5.10 -5.50 11.82
CA ASP A 5 -4.17 -6.62 11.61
C ASP A 5 -2.87 -6.21 10.88
N ALA A 6 -2.86 -5.15 10.05
CA ALA A 6 -1.67 -4.83 9.25
C ALA A 6 -0.45 -4.24 10.02
N LEU A 7 -0.59 -3.91 11.31
CA LEU A 7 0.45 -3.22 12.11
C LEU A 7 1.14 -4.13 13.15
N ASN A 8 0.68 -5.37 13.31
CA ASN A 8 1.15 -6.32 14.33
C ASN A 8 2.49 -7.01 13.99
N GLY A 9 3.19 -6.56 12.95
CA GLY A 9 4.51 -7.07 12.55
C GLY A 9 4.48 -8.37 11.74
N ASN A 10 3.30 -8.91 11.43
CA ASN A 10 3.15 -10.14 10.63
C ASN A 10 2.41 -9.91 9.30
N PHE A 11 2.67 -8.75 8.69
CA PHE A 11 2.11 -8.34 7.40
C PHE A 11 2.17 -9.45 6.33
N VAL A 12 3.24 -10.25 6.31
CA VAL A 12 3.39 -11.36 5.36
C VAL A 12 2.39 -12.50 5.61
N ALA A 13 2.12 -12.85 6.87
CA ALA A 13 1.15 -13.91 7.18
C ALA A 13 -0.29 -13.45 6.90
N ASP A 14 -0.62 -12.19 7.19
CA ASP A 14 -1.95 -11.64 6.94
C ASP A 14 -2.24 -11.59 5.44
N VAL A 15 -1.24 -11.20 4.63
CA VAL A 15 -1.31 -11.18 3.16
C VAL A 15 -1.61 -12.57 2.56
N GLN A 16 -1.25 -13.67 3.22
CA GLN A 16 -1.43 -15.01 2.66
C GLN A 16 -2.87 -15.55 2.72
N GLY A 17 -3.74 -14.94 3.53
CA GLY A 17 -5.15 -15.31 3.70
C GLY A 17 -6.14 -14.53 2.83
N SER A 18 -7.15 -13.95 3.47
CA SER A 18 -8.28 -13.22 2.86
C SER A 18 -7.89 -11.93 2.10
N PHE A 19 -6.64 -11.49 2.20
CA PHE A 19 -6.15 -10.28 1.55
C PHE A 19 -5.80 -10.49 0.06
N LYS A 20 -5.66 -11.73 -0.43
CA LYS A 20 -5.26 -11.98 -1.84
C LYS A 20 -6.27 -11.53 -2.90
N THR A 21 -7.54 -11.39 -2.53
CA THR A 21 -8.63 -11.09 -3.48
C THR A 21 -8.95 -9.61 -3.62
N GLU A 22 -8.53 -8.81 -2.64
CA GLU A 22 -8.80 -7.38 -2.55
C GLU A 22 -7.86 -6.56 -3.43
N THR A 23 -8.26 -5.33 -3.72
CA THR A 23 -7.47 -4.36 -4.48
C THR A 23 -6.78 -3.39 -3.54
N TYR A 24 -5.47 -3.18 -3.70
CA TYR A 24 -4.68 -2.28 -2.86
C TYR A 24 -4.06 -1.15 -3.68
N ALA A 25 -4.24 0.08 -3.20
CA ALA A 25 -3.43 1.21 -3.59
C ALA A 25 -2.32 1.42 -2.55
N VAL A 26 -1.07 1.37 -2.98
CA VAL A 26 0.11 1.52 -2.12
C VAL A 26 0.78 2.83 -2.47
N TYR A 27 1.06 3.66 -1.45
CA TYR A 27 1.69 4.96 -1.63
C TYR A 27 2.72 5.22 -0.54
N CYS A 28 3.63 6.14 -0.81
CA CYS A 28 4.56 6.68 0.18
C CYS A 28 4.79 8.17 -0.13
N ARG A 29 5.84 8.78 0.43
CA ARG A 29 6.12 10.21 0.19
C ARG A 29 6.40 10.53 -1.29
N SER A 30 7.21 9.72 -1.97
CA SER A 30 7.74 10.01 -3.31
C SER A 30 7.65 8.84 -4.30
N GLY A 31 6.99 7.74 -3.95
CA GLY A 31 6.89 6.52 -4.76
C GLY A 31 7.98 5.46 -4.54
N ASN A 32 9.17 5.81 -4.03
CA ASN A 32 10.28 4.83 -3.90
C ASN A 32 9.98 3.66 -2.95
N ARG A 33 9.52 3.95 -1.72
CA ARG A 33 9.24 2.91 -0.71
C ARG A 33 8.04 2.06 -1.09
N SER A 34 7.01 2.69 -1.66
CA SER A 34 5.82 1.99 -2.12
C SER A 34 6.13 1.07 -3.31
N GLY A 35 7.07 1.44 -4.19
CA GLY A 35 7.57 0.56 -5.25
C GLY A 35 8.16 -0.73 -4.70
N THR A 36 9.09 -0.64 -3.74
CA THR A 36 9.66 -1.82 -3.06
C THR A 36 8.59 -2.64 -2.35
N ALA A 37 7.66 -1.99 -1.64
CA ALA A 37 6.57 -2.68 -0.96
C ALA A 37 5.66 -3.44 -1.94
N THR A 38 5.29 -2.84 -3.08
CA THR A 38 4.48 -3.51 -4.11
C THR A 38 5.18 -4.71 -4.71
N GLN A 39 6.51 -4.68 -4.84
CA GLN A 39 7.27 -5.83 -5.30
C GLN A 39 7.17 -7.00 -4.31
N ILE A 40 7.43 -6.74 -3.02
CA ILE A 40 7.32 -7.75 -1.95
C ILE A 40 5.89 -8.32 -1.87
N MET A 41 4.88 -7.45 -1.99
CA MET A 41 3.47 -7.85 -1.99
C MET A 41 3.12 -8.72 -3.20
N THR A 42 3.68 -8.41 -4.37
CA THR A 42 3.52 -9.23 -5.59
C THR A 42 4.15 -10.61 -5.40
N GLU A 43 5.37 -10.67 -4.85
CA GLU A 43 6.07 -11.91 -4.53
C GLU A 43 5.32 -12.76 -3.48
N ALA A 44 4.57 -12.12 -2.57
CA ALA A 44 3.68 -12.76 -1.61
C ALA A 44 2.34 -13.26 -2.21
N GLY A 45 2.10 -13.03 -3.50
CA GLY A 45 0.94 -13.54 -4.24
C GLY A 45 -0.27 -12.61 -4.29
N LEU A 46 -0.11 -11.32 -3.98
CA LEU A 46 -1.14 -10.31 -4.24
C LEU A 46 -1.11 -9.91 -5.71
N SER A 47 -2.27 -9.95 -6.35
CA SER A 47 -2.39 -9.71 -7.80
C SER A 47 -2.97 -8.35 -8.16
N LYS A 48 -3.73 -7.72 -7.27
CA LYS A 48 -4.42 -6.45 -7.51
C LYS A 48 -3.76 -5.30 -6.75
N LEU A 49 -2.57 -4.91 -7.21
CA LEU A 49 -1.75 -3.87 -6.58
C LEU A 49 -1.53 -2.69 -7.51
N TYR A 50 -1.69 -1.49 -6.98
CA TYR A 50 -1.45 -0.23 -7.69
C TYR A 50 -0.49 0.64 -6.88
N ASN A 51 0.68 0.93 -7.44
CA ASN A 51 1.60 1.91 -6.84
C ASN A 51 1.19 3.32 -7.26
N MET A 52 0.97 4.21 -6.29
CA MET A 52 0.80 5.63 -6.55
C MET A 52 2.17 6.28 -6.79
N ASN A 53 2.61 6.25 -8.05
CA ASN A 53 3.85 6.91 -8.49
C ASN A 53 3.82 8.40 -8.13
N GLY A 54 4.98 8.94 -7.72
CA GLY A 54 5.08 10.31 -7.21
C GLY A 54 4.65 10.49 -5.74
N GLY A 55 3.90 9.53 -5.21
CA GLY A 55 3.49 9.51 -3.80
C GLY A 55 2.68 10.73 -3.36
N THR A 56 2.75 11.04 -2.07
CA THR A 56 2.01 12.17 -1.49
C THR A 56 2.50 13.53 -2.00
N ILE A 57 3.73 13.63 -2.53
CA ILE A 57 4.25 14.85 -3.15
C ILE A 57 3.41 15.21 -4.37
N ASP A 58 3.29 14.31 -5.34
CA ASP A 58 2.54 14.57 -6.57
C ASP A 58 1.04 14.70 -6.30
N TRP A 59 0.52 13.95 -5.33
CA TRP A 59 -0.85 14.10 -4.82
C TRP A 59 -1.11 15.53 -4.34
N THR A 60 -0.23 16.07 -3.51
CA THR A 60 -0.35 17.44 -2.97
C THR A 60 -0.15 18.49 -4.06
N ASN A 61 0.82 18.27 -4.97
CA ASN A 61 1.08 19.17 -6.11
C ASN A 61 -0.12 19.24 -7.07
N SER A 62 -0.93 18.19 -7.12
CA SER A 62 -2.20 18.15 -7.87
C SER A 62 -3.35 18.85 -7.14
N GLY A 63 -3.10 19.46 -5.98
CA GLY A 63 -4.09 20.18 -5.17
C GLY A 63 -5.05 19.27 -4.39
N LEU A 64 -4.73 17.97 -4.26
CA LEU A 64 -5.59 17.02 -3.56
C LEU A 64 -5.34 17.05 -2.04
N PRO A 65 -6.38 16.85 -1.22
CA PRO A 65 -6.26 16.94 0.22
C PRO A 65 -5.48 15.75 0.80
N LEU A 66 -4.65 16.02 1.79
CA LEU A 66 -4.09 15.02 2.69
C LEU A 66 -4.69 15.25 4.08
N ALA A 67 -5.18 14.19 4.70
CA ALA A 67 -5.58 14.26 6.10
C ALA A 67 -4.34 14.51 6.96
N THR A 68 -4.38 15.58 7.73
CA THR A 68 -3.40 15.89 8.77
C THR A 68 -3.95 15.45 10.12
N ASN A 69 -3.10 14.88 10.96
CA ASN A 69 -3.42 14.59 12.37
C ASN A 69 -3.17 15.85 13.20
#